data_AF-A0A931ZU23-F1
#
_entry.id   AF-A0A931ZU23-F1
#
_cell.length_a   1.000
_cell.length_b   1.000
_cell.length_c   1.000
_cell.angle_alpha   90.00
_cell.angle_beta   90.00
_cell.angle_gamma   90.00
#
_symmetry.space_group_name_H-M   'P 1'
#
loop_
_entity.id
_entity.type
_entity.pdbx_description
1 polymer ?
#
loop_
_entity_poly.entity_id
_entity_poly.type
_entity_poly.pdbx_seq_one_letter_code
_entity_poly.pdbx_strand_id
1 'polypeptide(L)'
;MIPVVALLALVALAAPVAWAQSADLGPAPRALAARAEAAPRVDGVLDDPAWASALVISGFMQHEPFEGRPASERTEVRILF
;
A
#
# COMPACT_ATOMS: atom_id res chain seq x y z
N MET A 1 37.73 -29.29 9.65
CA MET A 1 38.42 -27.98 9.76
C MET A 1 38.02 -27.16 8.54
N ILE A 2 36.89 -26.45 8.57
CA ILE A 2 36.48 -25.58 7.45
C ILE A 2 37.47 -24.41 7.41
N PRO A 3 38.14 -24.11 6.29
CA PRO A 3 39.13 -23.03 6.24
C PRO A 3 38.43 -21.70 6.42
N VAL A 4 39.00 -20.80 7.24
CA VAL A 4 38.48 -19.46 7.54
C VAL A 4 38.17 -18.66 6.26
N VAL A 5 38.91 -18.92 5.18
CA VAL A 5 38.69 -18.34 3.84
C VAL A 5 37.33 -18.71 3.25
N ALA A 6 36.86 -19.95 3.43
CA ALA A 6 35.54 -20.37 2.95
C ALA A 6 34.40 -19.74 3.73
N LEU A 7 34.60 -19.48 5.04
CA LEU A 7 33.62 -18.77 5.87
C LEU A 7 33.54 -17.28 5.49
N LEU A 8 34.66 -16.64 5.21
CA LEU A 8 34.72 -15.24 4.78
C LEU A 8 34.09 -15.04 3.39
N ALA A 9 34.32 -15.97 2.45
CA ALA A 9 33.70 -15.94 1.13
C ALA A 9 32.16 -16.07 1.21
N LEU A 10 31.64 -16.93 2.10
CA LEU A 10 30.20 -17.09 2.30
C LEU A 10 29.53 -15.84 2.86
N VAL A 11 30.19 -15.14 3.81
CA VAL A 11 29.71 -13.88 4.36
C VAL A 11 29.70 -12.77 3.30
N ALA A 12 30.71 -12.72 2.44
CA ALA A 12 30.79 -11.73 1.35
C ALA A 12 29.70 -11.90 0.28
N LEU A 13 29.29 -13.15 -0.02
CA LEU A 13 28.17 -13.41 -0.94
C LEU A 13 26.79 -13.12 -0.35
N ALA A 14 26.64 -13.12 0.98
CA ALA A 14 25.36 -12.81 1.64
C ALA A 14 25.12 -11.31 1.86
N ALA A 15 26.18 -10.49 1.87
CA ALA A 15 26.08 -9.05 2.08
C ALA A 15 25.17 -8.29 1.08
N PRO A 16 25.19 -8.55 -0.24
CA PRO A 16 24.33 -7.82 -1.18
C PRO A 16 22.84 -8.17 -1.05
N VAL A 17 22.48 -9.34 -0.49
CA VAL A 17 21.07 -9.69 -0.19
C VAL A 17 20.50 -8.81 0.92
N ALA A 18 21.32 -8.46 1.92
CA ALA A 18 20.87 -7.67 3.06
C ALA A 18 20.54 -6.21 2.68
N TRP A 19 21.25 -5.64 1.70
CA TRP A 19 20.97 -4.28 1.22
C TRP A 19 19.87 -4.20 0.16
N ALA A 20 19.53 -5.32 -0.50
CA ALA A 20 18.43 -5.37 -1.46
C ALA A 20 17.04 -5.27 -0.81
N GLN A 21 16.92 -5.58 0.49
CA GLN A 21 15.65 -5.50 1.22
C GLN A 21 15.32 -4.09 1.75
N SER A 22 16.28 -3.16 1.72
CA SER A 22 16.10 -1.80 2.23
C SER A 22 15.62 -0.84 1.13
N ALA A 23 14.48 -1.15 0.49
CA ALA A 23 13.78 -0.16 -0.30
C ALA A 23 13.06 0.80 0.67
N ASP A 24 13.68 1.94 0.96
CA ASP A 24 13.03 3.04 1.67
C ASP A 24 12.00 3.70 0.74
N LEU A 25 10.78 3.15 0.71
CA LEU A 25 9.67 3.62 -0.12
C LEU A 25 8.97 4.86 0.49
N GLY A 26 9.55 5.47 1.53
CA GLY A 26 8.89 6.49 2.33
C GLY A 26 7.73 5.92 3.16
N PRO A 27 7.05 6.78 3.94
CA PRO A 27 5.90 6.33 4.72
C PRO A 27 4.76 5.88 3.80
N ALA A 28 4.25 4.67 4.06
CA ALA A 28 3.09 4.14 3.34
C ALA A 28 1.89 5.11 3.44
N PRO A 29 1.09 5.26 2.36
CA PRO A 29 -0.12 6.07 2.39
C PRO A 29 -1.05 5.63 3.51
N ARG A 30 -1.67 6.60 4.19
CA ARG A 30 -2.63 6.35 5.27
C ARG A 30 -4.02 6.80 4.86
N ALA A 31 -5.02 5.99 5.17
CA ALA A 31 -6.43 6.31 4.99
C ALA A 31 -7.14 6.37 6.35
N LEU A 32 -8.11 7.27 6.48
CA LEU A 32 -8.98 7.36 7.65
C LEU A 32 -10.33 6.73 7.31
N ALA A 33 -10.80 5.86 8.20
CA ALA A 33 -12.15 5.30 8.12
C ALA A 33 -13.07 6.07 9.06
N ALA A 34 -14.31 6.34 8.63
CA ALA A 34 -15.33 6.93 9.49
C ALA A 34 -16.16 5.83 10.15
N ARG A 35 -16.53 6.04 11.43
CA ARG A 35 -17.45 5.14 12.13
C ARG A 35 -18.86 5.34 11.57
N ALA A 36 -19.52 4.25 11.19
CA ALA A 36 -20.92 4.29 10.83
C ALA A 36 -21.82 4.13 12.07
N GLU A 37 -22.85 4.96 12.20
CA GLU A 37 -23.87 4.80 13.25
C GLU A 37 -24.82 3.62 12.97
N ALA A 38 -25.07 3.37 11.68
CA ALA A 38 -25.82 2.25 11.17
C ALA A 38 -25.10 1.68 9.93
N ALA A 39 -25.23 0.37 9.71
CA ALA A 39 -24.63 -0.28 8.56
C ALA A 39 -25.26 0.25 7.24
N PRO A 40 -24.45 0.63 6.23
CA PRO A 40 -24.97 1.07 4.94
C PRO A 40 -25.61 -0.10 4.18
N ARG A 41 -26.55 0.21 3.28
CA ARG A 41 -27.01 -0.77 2.30
C ARG A 41 -25.91 -1.06 1.27
N VAL A 42 -25.64 -2.33 1.01
CA VAL A 42 -24.61 -2.78 0.04
C VAL A 42 -25.30 -3.35 -1.19
N ASP A 43 -25.79 -2.46 -2.05
CA ASP A 43 -26.52 -2.79 -3.29
C ASP A 43 -25.85 -2.24 -4.57
N GLY A 44 -24.71 -1.57 -4.43
CA GLY A 44 -23.97 -0.93 -5.52
C GLY A 44 -24.33 0.53 -5.76
N VAL A 45 -25.26 1.11 -4.98
CA VAL A 45 -25.60 2.54 -5.03
C VAL A 45 -25.00 3.22 -3.80
N LEU A 46 -24.24 4.30 -4.01
CA LEU A 46 -23.59 5.07 -2.95
C LEU A 46 -24.44 6.25 -2.48
N ASP A 47 -25.73 6.02 -2.25
CA ASP A 47 -26.70 7.05 -1.82
C ASP A 47 -27.09 6.96 -0.33
N ASP A 48 -26.64 5.91 0.37
CA ASP A 48 -26.89 5.74 1.79
C ASP A 48 -26.26 6.90 2.62
N PRO A 49 -27.00 7.53 3.55
CA PRO A 49 -26.49 8.60 4.40
C PRO A 49 -25.24 8.25 5.19
N ALA A 50 -25.01 6.98 5.52
CA ALA A 50 -23.81 6.55 6.23
C ALA A 50 -22.51 6.93 5.48
N TRP A 51 -22.54 7.06 4.16
CA TRP A 51 -21.38 7.45 3.36
C TRP A 51 -21.01 8.94 3.48
N ALA A 52 -21.91 9.79 3.96
CA ALA A 52 -21.69 11.24 4.01
C ALA A 52 -20.59 11.66 5.01
N SER A 53 -20.35 10.84 6.03
CA SER A 53 -19.30 11.08 7.04
C SER A 53 -17.91 10.62 6.59
N ALA A 54 -17.82 9.80 5.54
CA ALA A 54 -16.56 9.24 5.07
C ALA A 54 -15.78 10.25 4.21
N LEU A 55 -14.48 10.36 4.48
CA LEU A 55 -13.57 11.16 3.66
C LEU A 55 -13.39 10.53 2.27
N VAL A 56 -13.33 11.37 1.25
CA VAL A 56 -13.04 10.94 -0.13
C VAL A 56 -11.54 10.80 -0.31
N ILE A 57 -11.10 9.58 -0.57
CA ILE A 57 -9.73 9.26 -0.95
C ILE A 57 -9.67 9.30 -2.49
N SER A 58 -8.69 10.03 -3.02
CA SER A 58 -8.48 10.24 -4.45
C SER A 58 -6.99 10.44 -4.74
N GLY A 59 -6.62 10.73 -6.00
CA GLY A 59 -5.23 10.94 -6.39
C GLY A 59 -4.41 9.64 -6.44
N PHE A 60 -5.06 8.54 -6.78
CA PHE A 60 -4.42 7.23 -6.89
C PHE A 60 -3.33 7.24 -7.97
N MET A 61 -2.27 6.49 -7.70
CA MET A 61 -1.18 6.22 -8.63
C MET A 61 -1.37 4.85 -9.25
N GLN A 62 -1.03 4.75 -10.54
CA GLN A 62 -1.11 3.55 -11.34
C GLN A 62 0.07 2.64 -11.00
N HIS A 63 -0.21 1.35 -10.80
CA HIS A 63 0.83 0.33 -10.68
C HIS A 63 1.18 -0.26 -12.04
N GLU A 64 0.17 -0.60 -12.84
CA GLU A 64 0.32 -1.14 -14.19
C GLU A 64 -0.69 -0.49 -15.17
N PRO A 65 -0.42 -0.48 -16.48
CA PRO A 65 0.85 -0.81 -17.14
C PRO A 65 1.96 0.24 -16.99
N PHE A 66 1.64 1.43 -16.45
CA PHE A 66 2.58 2.53 -16.34
C PHE A 66 2.76 2.96 -14.89
N GLU A 67 3.67 2.28 -14.22
CA GLU A 67 3.93 2.46 -12.79
C GLU A 67 4.27 3.90 -12.42
N GLY A 68 3.71 4.37 -11.30
CA GLY A 68 4.00 5.67 -10.72
C GLY A 68 3.40 6.86 -11.47
N ARG A 69 2.56 6.65 -12.48
CA ARG A 69 1.76 7.73 -13.09
C ARG A 69 0.44 7.93 -12.33
N PRO A 70 -0.21 9.10 -12.40
CA PRO A 70 -1.59 9.23 -11.93
C PRO A 70 -2.49 8.20 -12.61
N ALA A 71 -3.49 7.67 -11.90
CA ALA A 71 -4.47 6.75 -12.46
C ALA A 71 -5.16 7.36 -13.70
N SER A 72 -5.33 6.56 -14.75
CA SER A 72 -6.00 6.96 -16.00
C SER A 72 -7.48 7.29 -15.79
N GLU A 73 -8.11 6.61 -14.83
CA GLU A 73 -9.51 6.78 -14.46
C GLU A 73 -9.62 7.56 -13.15
N ARG A 74 -10.63 8.44 -13.07
CA ARG A 74 -10.98 9.09 -11.81
C ARG A 74 -11.54 8.04 -10.85
N THR A 75 -10.79 7.77 -9.80
CA THR A 75 -11.18 6.84 -8.73
C THR A 75 -11.38 7.59 -7.43
N GLU A 76 -12.51 7.31 -6.78
CA GLU A 76 -12.82 7.75 -5.43
C GLU A 76 -13.07 6.54 -4.53
N VAL A 77 -12.48 6.54 -3.33
CA VAL A 77 -12.70 5.52 -2.31
C VAL A 77 -13.17 6.19 -1.02
N ARG A 78 -14.14 5.58 -0.35
CA ARG A 78 -14.63 5.95 0.99
C ARG A 78 -14.56 4.70 1.87
N ILE A 79 -14.22 4.85 3.14
CA ILE A 79 -14.05 3.72 4.08
C ILE A 79 -14.90 3.98 5.33
N LEU A 80 -15.74 3.01 5.67
CA LEU A 80 -16.55 2.97 6.89
C LEU A 80 -16.22 1.73 7.73
N PHE A 81 -16.55 1.77 9.02
CA PHE A 81 -16.50 0.63 9.94
C PHE A 81 -17.58 0.68 11.01
#